data_AF-A0A2D6FGQ4-F1
#
_entry.id   AF-A0A2D6FGQ4-F1
#
_cell.length_a   1.000
_cell.length_b   1.000
_cell.length_c   1.000
_cell.angle_alpha   90.00
_cell.angle_beta   90.00
_cell.angle_gamma   90.00
#
_symmetry.space_group_name_H-M   'P 1'
#
loop_
_entity.id
_entity.type
_entity.pdbx_description
1 polymer ?
#
loop_
_entity_poly.entity_id
_entity_poly.type
_entity_poly.pdbx_seq_one_letter_code
_entity_poly.pdbx_strand_id
1 'polypeptide(L)'
;MFDTSAAFSAPSDAETTFDTSAAFTAPSHSVTSPSGLEPCLGGELRMQAIWVDEEVCVGCRYCAHVATNTFLMDQNTGKCRAIRQDGDSTMVINEAIDTCPVDCIHWISFEELIEKKKEEMEKTAY
;
A
#
# COMPACT_ATOMS: atom_id res chain seq x y z
N MET A 1 -50.49 -6.31 -21.58
CA MET A 1 -49.80 -7.60 -21.67
C MET A 1 -48.58 -7.38 -22.53
N PHE A 2 -47.40 -7.30 -21.92
CA PHE A 2 -46.13 -7.13 -22.64
C PHE A 2 -45.35 -8.44 -22.47
N ASP A 3 -45.05 -9.10 -23.58
CA ASP A 3 -44.37 -10.39 -23.62
C ASP A 3 -42.93 -10.27 -23.10
N THR A 4 -42.66 -10.86 -21.94
CA THR A 4 -41.35 -10.90 -21.25
C THR A 4 -40.43 -12.02 -21.73
N SER A 5 -40.71 -12.64 -22.88
CA SER A 5 -40.00 -13.84 -23.35
C SER A 5 -38.64 -13.58 -24.02
N ALA A 6 -38.26 -12.33 -24.29
CA ALA A 6 -36.99 -11.99 -24.96
C ALA A 6 -35.82 -11.66 -24.01
N ALA A 7 -35.99 -11.75 -22.69
CA ALA A 7 -34.95 -11.37 -21.72
C ALA A 7 -33.81 -12.40 -21.55
N PHE A 8 -33.95 -13.61 -22.10
CA PHE A 8 -32.94 -14.67 -22.00
C PHE A 8 -32.41 -15.07 -23.38
N SER A 9 -31.78 -14.15 -24.08
CA SER A 9 -30.84 -14.50 -25.14
C SER A 9 -29.53 -13.79 -24.85
N ALA A 10 -28.87 -14.26 -23.79
CA ALA A 10 -27.46 -14.00 -23.59
C ALA A 10 -26.69 -14.72 -24.72
N PRO A 11 -25.83 -14.05 -25.48
CA PRO A 11 -24.85 -14.75 -26.29
C PRO A 11 -23.96 -15.56 -25.34
N SER A 12 -23.98 -16.87 -25.57
CA SER A 12 -23.07 -17.86 -25.02
C SER A 12 -21.61 -17.47 -25.25
N ASP A 13 -20.80 -17.64 -24.21
CA ASP A 13 -19.36 -17.87 -24.24
C ASP A 13 -18.50 -16.73 -24.79
N ALA A 14 -18.35 -15.69 -23.99
CA ALA A 14 -17.04 -15.08 -23.81
C ALA A 14 -16.61 -15.38 -22.37
N GLU A 15 -16.06 -16.58 -22.15
CA GLU A 15 -15.19 -16.84 -21.01
C GLU A 15 -14.09 -15.76 -21.06
N THR A 16 -14.28 -14.68 -20.32
CA THR A 16 -13.17 -13.79 -20.00
C THR A 16 -12.36 -14.57 -18.99
N THR A 17 -11.52 -15.48 -19.49
CA THR A 17 -10.40 -16.01 -18.75
C THR A 17 -9.59 -14.78 -18.35
N PHE A 18 -9.80 -14.30 -17.13
CA PHE A 18 -8.93 -13.31 -16.52
C PHE A 18 -7.58 -14.01 -16.37
N ASP A 19 -6.76 -13.85 -17.39
CA ASP A 19 -5.44 -14.45 -17.45
C ASP A 19 -4.56 -13.71 -16.45
N THR A 20 -4.54 -14.22 -15.21
CA THR A 20 -3.74 -13.68 -14.11
C THR A 20 -2.25 -13.64 -14.47
N SER A 21 -1.80 -14.36 -15.52
CA SER A 21 -0.42 -14.29 -16.02
C SER A 21 -0.01 -12.89 -16.49
N ALA A 22 -0.97 -12.06 -16.91
CA ALA A 22 -0.74 -10.67 -17.28
C ALA A 22 -0.22 -9.83 -16.09
N ALA A 23 -0.59 -10.17 -14.85
CA ALA A 23 -0.06 -9.50 -13.66
C ALA A 23 1.44 -9.76 -13.45
N PHE A 24 1.95 -10.92 -13.89
CA PHE A 24 3.39 -11.24 -13.83
C PHE A 24 4.21 -10.58 -14.94
N THR A 25 3.55 -10.12 -16.01
CA THR A 25 4.18 -9.43 -17.14
C THR A 25 3.91 -7.93 -17.11
N ALA A 26 3.04 -7.47 -16.21
CA ALA A 26 2.78 -6.06 -16.01
C ALA A 26 4.11 -5.37 -15.65
N PRO A 27 4.58 -4.41 -16.46
CA PRO A 27 5.77 -3.67 -16.11
C PRO A 27 5.50 -2.96 -14.77
N SER A 28 6.30 -3.25 -13.75
CA SER A 28 6.35 -2.40 -12.56
C SER A 28 6.59 -0.99 -13.06
N HIS A 29 5.74 -0.05 -12.67
CA HIS A 29 5.80 1.31 -13.20
C HIS A 29 7.24 1.85 -13.00
N SER A 30 7.94 2.08 -14.12
CA SER A 30 9.32 2.57 -14.30
C SER A 30 10.44 1.51 -14.51
N VAL A 31 11.17 1.71 -15.63
CA VAL A 31 12.39 1.00 -16.02
C VAL A 31 13.54 1.39 -15.09
N THR A 32 14.11 0.38 -14.44
CA THR A 32 15.24 0.47 -13.51
C THR A 32 16.56 0.63 -14.27
N SER A 33 17.12 1.83 -14.30
CA SER A 33 18.58 1.96 -14.26
C SER A 33 19.00 1.83 -12.78
N PRO A 34 20.05 1.08 -12.42
CA PRO A 34 20.41 0.88 -11.02
C PRO A 34 20.86 2.22 -10.41
N SER A 35 19.95 2.90 -9.70
CA SER A 35 20.18 4.20 -9.08
C SER A 35 20.72 4.13 -7.65
N GLY A 36 20.83 2.92 -7.08
CA GLY A 36 21.15 2.73 -5.66
C GLY A 36 19.89 2.79 -4.79
N LEU A 37 18.98 1.83 -5.00
CA LEU A 37 17.68 1.72 -4.30
C LEU A 37 17.76 1.31 -2.83
N GLU A 38 18.96 1.20 -2.23
CA GLU A 38 19.00 1.12 -0.78
C GLU A 38 18.75 2.53 -0.21
N PRO A 39 17.89 2.66 0.82
CA PRO A 39 17.67 3.94 1.52
C PRO A 39 18.99 4.63 1.93
N CYS A 40 20.02 3.82 2.15
CA CYS A 40 21.38 4.24 2.53
C CYS A 40 22.25 4.72 1.35
N LEU A 41 21.93 4.38 0.09
CA LEU A 41 22.80 4.58 -1.09
C LEU A 41 22.39 5.69 -2.06
N GLY A 42 21.32 6.45 -1.81
CA GLY A 42 21.04 7.67 -2.60
C GLY A 42 19.86 7.64 -3.57
N GLY A 43 18.90 6.73 -3.42
CA GLY A 43 17.64 6.79 -4.18
C GLY A 43 16.79 8.05 -3.91
N GLU A 44 15.83 8.33 -4.78
CA GLU A 44 14.94 9.52 -4.71
C GLU A 44 14.18 9.64 -3.38
N LEU A 45 13.97 8.52 -2.67
CA LEU A 45 13.33 8.44 -1.36
C LEU A 45 14.31 8.48 -0.17
N ARG A 46 15.62 8.77 -0.38
CA ARG A 46 16.63 8.81 0.70
C ARG A 46 16.25 9.71 1.86
N MET A 47 15.55 10.80 1.60
CA MET A 47 15.31 11.85 2.59
C MET A 47 14.06 11.60 3.43
N GLN A 48 13.11 10.80 2.93
CA GLN A 48 11.78 10.68 3.52
C GLN A 48 11.29 9.24 3.49
N ALA A 49 10.83 8.77 4.64
CA ALA A 49 10.20 7.49 4.82
C ALA A 49 8.81 7.68 5.42
N ILE A 50 7.92 6.74 5.13
CA ILE A 50 6.59 6.64 5.71
C ILE A 50 6.66 5.91 7.04
N TRP A 51 6.09 6.53 8.05
CA TRP A 51 5.84 5.94 9.36
C TRP A 51 4.34 5.94 9.65
N VAL A 52 3.89 4.90 10.33
CA VAL A 52 2.49 4.74 10.74
C VAL A 52 2.48 4.61 12.25
N ASP A 53 1.68 5.45 12.90
CA ASP A 53 1.47 5.37 14.35
C ASP A 53 0.47 4.25 14.66
N GLU A 54 0.98 3.12 15.14
CA GLU A 54 0.17 1.95 15.49
C GLU A 54 -0.74 2.20 16.71
N GLU A 55 -0.37 3.12 17.60
CA GLU A 55 -1.15 3.47 18.80
C GLU A 55 -2.41 4.24 18.39
N VAL A 56 -2.27 5.21 17.49
CA VAL A 56 -3.37 6.07 16.98
C VAL A 56 -4.22 5.37 15.93
N CYS A 57 -3.65 4.47 15.12
CA CYS A 57 -4.37 3.82 14.03
C CYS A 57 -5.62 3.07 14.50
N VAL A 58 -6.81 3.41 13.99
CA VAL A 58 -8.08 2.74 14.35
C VAL A 58 -8.40 1.51 13.50
N GLY A 59 -7.58 1.21 12.49
CA GLY A 59 -7.78 0.04 11.63
C GLY A 59 -8.89 0.19 10.58
N CYS A 60 -9.12 1.39 10.04
CA CYS A 60 -10.15 1.65 9.02
C CYS A 60 -9.86 1.02 7.64
N ARG A 61 -8.64 0.54 7.41
CA ARG A 61 -8.16 -0.18 6.21
C ARG A 61 -8.17 0.61 4.90
N TYR A 62 -8.45 1.91 4.91
CA TYR A 62 -8.49 2.70 3.68
C TYR A 62 -7.11 2.77 3.00
N CYS A 63 -6.07 3.06 3.80
CA CYS A 63 -4.67 3.06 3.35
C CYS A 63 -4.24 1.76 2.67
N ALA A 64 -4.66 0.61 3.20
CA ALA A 64 -4.34 -0.71 2.64
C ALA A 64 -5.06 -0.99 1.31
N HIS A 65 -6.17 -0.31 1.01
CA HIS A 65 -6.85 -0.43 -0.29
C HIS A 65 -6.32 0.56 -1.34
N VAL A 66 -5.90 1.75 -0.92
CA VAL A 66 -5.35 2.77 -1.82
C VAL A 66 -3.92 2.43 -2.23
N ALA A 67 -3.06 2.11 -1.27
CA ALA A 67 -1.65 1.81 -1.51
C ALA A 67 -1.32 0.39 -1.00
N THR A 68 -1.79 -0.61 -1.76
CA THR A 68 -1.73 -2.05 -1.40
C THR A 68 -0.32 -2.60 -1.32
N ASN A 69 0.65 -1.96 -1.97
CA ASN A 69 2.05 -2.42 -1.97
C ASN A 69 2.87 -1.74 -0.85
N THR A 70 2.37 -0.64 -0.30
CA THR A 70 3.03 0.19 0.72
C THR A 70 2.53 -0.16 2.13
N PHE A 71 1.22 -0.30 2.31
CA PHE A 71 0.59 -0.54 3.62
C PHE A 71 -0.02 -1.93 3.74
N LEU A 72 0.11 -2.51 4.94
CA LEU A 72 -0.51 -3.78 5.29
C LEU A 72 -1.22 -3.67 6.63
N MET A 73 -2.39 -4.28 6.73
CA MET A 73 -3.09 -4.44 8.00
C MET A 73 -2.54 -5.67 8.73
N ASP A 74 -2.06 -5.48 9.95
CA ASP A 74 -1.70 -6.58 10.83
C ASP A 74 -2.96 -7.32 11.32
N GLN A 75 -2.95 -8.64 11.21
CA GLN A 75 -4.12 -9.46 11.56
C GLN A 75 -4.29 -9.60 13.07
N ASN A 76 -3.21 -9.46 13.83
CA ASN A 76 -3.22 -9.70 15.27
C ASN A 76 -3.68 -8.45 16.03
N THR A 77 -3.15 -7.29 15.66
CA THR A 77 -3.46 -6.01 16.30
C THR A 77 -4.59 -5.25 15.61
N GLY A 78 -4.89 -5.58 14.34
CA GLY A 78 -5.84 -4.83 13.51
C GLY A 78 -5.31 -3.45 13.09
N LYS A 79 -4.02 -3.16 13.31
CA LYS A 79 -3.38 -1.88 13.01
C LYS A 79 -2.73 -1.89 11.64
N CYS A 80 -2.54 -0.70 11.06
CA CYS A 80 -1.83 -0.54 9.79
C CYS A 80 -0.32 -0.48 10.05
N ARG A 81 0.49 -1.07 9.16
CA ARG A 81 1.96 -0.99 9.16
C ARG A 81 2.48 -0.68 7.76
N ALA A 82 3.55 0.09 7.67
CA ALA A 82 4.26 0.33 6.40
C ALA A 82 5.22 -0.84 6.12
N ILE A 83 4.95 -1.63 5.07
CA ILE A 83 5.77 -2.80 4.69
C ILE A 83 6.86 -2.46 3.70
N ARG A 84 6.63 -1.45 2.85
CA ARG A 84 7.56 -0.99 1.82
C ARG A 84 7.48 0.53 1.71
N GLN A 85 8.62 1.17 1.57
CA GLN A 85 8.72 2.63 1.45
C GLN A 85 8.55 3.09 -0.01
N ASP A 86 8.90 2.21 -0.93
CA ASP A 86 8.89 2.34 -2.40
C ASP A 86 7.78 1.51 -3.06
N GLY A 87 6.80 1.04 -2.29
CA GLY A 87 5.79 0.08 -2.78
C GLY A 87 4.89 0.65 -3.88
N ASP A 88 4.48 1.91 -3.73
CA ASP A 88 3.60 2.62 -4.65
C ASP A 88 4.19 3.99 -5.03
N SER A 89 3.57 4.65 -6.01
CA SER A 89 3.96 6.02 -6.37
C SER A 89 3.67 7.00 -5.22
N THR A 90 4.49 8.05 -5.10
CA THR A 90 4.32 9.09 -4.08
C THR A 90 2.93 9.76 -4.13
N MET A 91 2.30 9.85 -5.30
CA MET A 91 0.94 10.38 -5.44
C MET A 91 -0.09 9.50 -4.71
N VAL A 92 -0.02 8.18 -4.91
CA VAL A 92 -0.92 7.20 -4.27
C VAL A 92 -0.68 7.14 -2.76
N ILE A 93 0.57 7.26 -2.34
CA ILE A 93 0.92 7.29 -0.91
C ILE A 93 0.35 8.56 -0.25
N ASN A 94 0.44 9.72 -0.89
CA ASN A 94 -0.17 10.96 -0.37
C ASN A 94 -1.69 10.86 -0.31
N GLU A 95 -2.35 10.25 -1.29
CA GLU A 95 -3.80 10.00 -1.24
C GLU A 95 -4.19 9.12 -0.03
N ALA A 96 -3.40 8.08 0.24
CA ALA A 96 -3.61 7.22 1.40
C ALA A 96 -3.42 7.96 2.73
N ILE A 97 -2.47 8.92 2.79
CA ILE A 97 -2.24 9.79 3.97
C ILE A 97 -3.45 10.70 4.17
N ASP A 98 -3.85 11.44 3.14
CA ASP A 98 -4.92 12.44 3.20
C ASP A 98 -6.29 11.83 3.51
N THR A 99 -6.48 10.54 3.23
CA THR A 99 -7.76 9.86 3.50
C THR A 99 -7.80 9.17 4.86
N CYS A 100 -6.74 9.25 5.67
CA CYS A 100 -6.74 8.66 7.00
C CYS A 100 -7.64 9.46 7.95
N PRO A 101 -8.70 8.87 8.56
CA PRO A 101 -9.65 9.61 9.38
C PRO A 101 -9.09 10.11 10.72
N VAL A 102 -7.91 9.62 11.11
CA VAL A 102 -7.22 9.95 12.37
C VAL A 102 -5.80 10.45 12.12
N ASP A 103 -5.43 10.72 10.88
CA ASP A 103 -4.12 11.24 10.46
C ASP A 103 -2.91 10.43 11.00
N CYS A 104 -3.03 9.11 11.14
CA CYS A 104 -1.98 8.29 11.77
C CYS A 104 -0.79 7.92 10.85
N ILE A 105 -0.66 8.54 9.67
CA ILE A 105 0.39 8.23 8.69
C ILE A 105 1.19 9.50 8.44
N HIS A 106 2.52 9.42 8.57
CA HIS A 106 3.40 10.59 8.51
C HIS A 106 4.63 10.33 7.62
N TRP A 107 5.02 11.36 6.87
CA TRP A 107 6.34 11.45 6.24
C TRP A 107 7.35 11.92 7.27
N ILE A 108 8.36 11.09 7.54
CA ILE A 108 9.45 11.38 8.48
C ILE A 108 10.81 11.19 7.82
N SER A 109 11.87 11.63 8.46
CA SER A 109 13.23 11.32 7.99
C SER A 109 13.59 9.85 8.25
N PHE A 110 14.52 9.29 7.48
CA PHE A 110 14.95 7.91 7.69
C PHE A 110 15.63 7.70 9.06
N GLU A 111 16.34 8.70 9.57
CA GLU A 111 16.94 8.68 10.92
C GLU A 111 15.86 8.56 12.00
N GLU A 112 14.81 9.38 11.89
CA GLU A 112 13.68 9.37 12.81
C GLU A 112 12.94 8.02 12.77
N LEU A 113 12.83 7.39 11.61
CA LEU A 113 12.24 6.05 11.48
C LEU A 113 13.05 5.00 12.25
N ILE A 114 14.38 5.09 12.24
CA ILE A 114 15.25 4.17 12.98
C ILE A 114 15.04 4.37 14.49
N GLU A 115 14.97 5.61 14.95
CA GLU A 115 14.74 5.93 16.35
C GLU A 115 13.37 5.40 16.83
N LYS A 116 12.30 5.66 16.09
CA LYS A 116 10.94 5.14 16.38
C LYS A 116 10.91 3.62 16.48
N LYS A 117 11.54 2.92 15.53
CA LYS A 117 11.62 1.44 15.56
C LYS A 117 12.39 0.94 16.77
N LYS A 118 13.47 1.63 17.16
CA LYS A 118 14.24 1.27 18.35
C LYS A 118 13.40 1.44 19.62
N GLU A 119 12.63 2.52 19.73
CA GLU A 119 11.68 2.75 20.83
C GLU A 119 10.62 1.64 20.89
N GLU A 120 10.04 1.24 19.75
CA GLU A 120 9.07 0.13 19.67
C GLU A 120 9.68 -1.20 20.13
N MET A 121 10.91 -1.50 19.70
CA MET A 121 11.64 -2.70 20.12
C MET A 121 11.93 -2.69 21.63
N GLU A 122 12.27 -1.53 22.21
CA GLU A 122 12.49 -1.39 23.65
C GLU A 122 11.19 -1.54 24.44
N LYS A 123 10.08 -0.94 23.97
CA LYS A 123 8.75 -1.10 24.59
C LYS A 123 8.26 -2.55 24.56
N THR A 124 8.56 -3.30 23.50
CA THR A 124 8.15 -4.71 23.35
C THR A 124 9.00 -5.67 24.19
N ALA A 125 10.20 -5.25 24.61
CA ALA A 125 11.13 -6.07 25.39
C ALA A 125 10.82 -6.11 26.90
N TYR A 126 9.91 -5.26 27.39
CA TYR A 126 9.50 -5.17 28.79
C TYR A 126 8.10 -5.77 28.99
#